data_AF-A0A2V6VDY0-F1
#
_entry.id   AF-A0A2V6VDY0-F1
#
_cell.length_a   1.000
_cell.length_b   1.000
_cell.length_c   1.000
_cell.angle_alpha   90.00
_cell.angle_beta   90.00
_cell.angle_gamma   90.00
#
_symmetry.space_group_name_H-M   'P 1'
#
loop_
_entity.id
_entity.type
_entity.pdbx_description
1 polymer ?
#
loop_
_entity_poly.entity_id
_entity_poly.type
_entity_poly.pdbx_seq_one_letter_code
_entity_poly.pdbx_strand_id
1 'polypeptide(L)'
;MPFAYYARLSRSQQAVYRKSDSIAEIRLEDPAALRPSVTALEAALRCEERAATERASQELVARLADAMGLPAVRVEVLAARPHSHWGELHGLYTNERGRKPKIQLWMRTAKQKRVVAFRTYLRTLLHEVGHHVDYTGLRLPESYHTQGFYKRESSLFHQLVPDGEGRAAMLTMEAWATQPLEARMKHLARTPDELTVAIRGRDDTTLSRRPDGKNWAAKEVVCHLRDIEEMFMGRFGLILAMDDPKLAFDPTTPDRWAEERQYLKNDAQQAAGAFRRRREESLTLLKTLTPEQWKRAGVHATRGRVSIADFVTLMAWHDENHLEQLKRALDGKP
;
A
#
# COMPACT_ATOMS: atom_id res chain seq x y z
N MET A 1 -3.48 -18.51 -2.91
CA MET A 1 -3.32 -19.52 -1.85
C MET A 1 -4.20 -19.14 -0.66
N PRO A 2 -4.99 -20.06 -0.09
CA PRO A 2 -5.81 -19.78 1.09
C PRO A 2 -4.96 -19.35 2.30
N PHE A 3 -5.53 -18.57 3.21
CA PHE A 3 -4.88 -18.20 4.47
C PHE A 3 -4.68 -19.41 5.38
N ALA A 4 -3.66 -19.36 6.27
CA ALA A 4 -3.26 -20.49 7.11
C ALA A 4 -4.38 -21.08 7.98
N TYR A 5 -5.37 -20.27 8.38
CA TYR A 5 -6.51 -20.74 9.18
C TYR A 5 -7.52 -21.57 8.39
N TYR A 6 -7.49 -21.54 7.05
CA TYR A 6 -8.43 -22.25 6.19
C TYR A 6 -8.44 -23.76 6.45
N ALA A 7 -7.27 -24.35 6.70
CA ALA A 7 -7.14 -25.79 6.99
C ALA A 7 -7.82 -26.21 8.31
N ARG A 8 -8.08 -25.26 9.21
CA ARG A 8 -8.75 -25.50 10.50
C ARG A 8 -10.27 -25.35 10.42
N LEU A 9 -10.80 -24.92 9.27
CA LEU A 9 -12.24 -24.75 9.07
C LEU A 9 -12.90 -26.09 8.75
N SER A 10 -14.15 -26.26 9.22
CA SER A 10 -14.99 -27.39 8.82
C SER A 10 -15.29 -27.35 7.31
N ARG A 11 -15.76 -28.46 6.73
CA ARG A 11 -16.09 -28.51 5.29
C ARG A 11 -17.14 -27.47 4.88
N SER A 12 -18.14 -27.21 5.72
CA SER A 12 -19.16 -26.18 5.46
C SER A 12 -18.57 -24.78 5.53
N GLN A 13 -17.71 -24.50 6.51
CA GLN A 13 -17.00 -23.23 6.64
C GLN A 13 -16.03 -22.99 5.47
N GLN A 14 -15.32 -24.02 5.02
CA GLN A 14 -14.46 -23.92 3.82
C GLN A 14 -15.28 -23.62 2.55
N ALA A 15 -16.50 -24.14 2.43
CA ALA A 15 -17.38 -23.81 1.31
C ALA A 15 -17.80 -22.32 1.34
N VAL A 16 -18.15 -21.79 2.51
CA VAL A 16 -18.44 -20.36 2.70
C VAL A 16 -17.21 -19.51 2.41
N TYR A 17 -16.03 -19.91 2.89
CA TYR A 17 -14.75 -19.26 2.59
C TYR A 17 -14.52 -19.18 1.08
N ARG A 18 -14.62 -20.31 0.36
CA ARG A 18 -14.39 -20.33 -1.10
C ARG A 18 -15.40 -19.47 -1.86
N LYS A 19 -16.66 -19.43 -1.42
CA LYS A 19 -17.70 -18.55 -2.00
C LYS A 19 -17.37 -17.07 -1.78
N SER A 20 -16.88 -16.69 -0.60
CA SER A 20 -16.40 -15.32 -0.35
C SER A 20 -15.16 -15.02 -1.21
N ASP A 21 -14.22 -15.95 -1.31
CA ASP A 21 -12.96 -15.77 -2.05
C ASP A 21 -13.15 -15.62 -3.56
N SER A 22 -14.19 -16.24 -4.13
CA SER A 22 -14.49 -16.16 -5.57
C SER A 22 -15.03 -14.80 -6.03
N ILE A 23 -15.47 -13.95 -5.11
CA ILE A 23 -16.03 -12.63 -5.43
C ILE A 23 -14.93 -11.59 -5.16
N ALA A 24 -14.33 -11.04 -6.21
CA ALA A 24 -13.20 -10.14 -6.07
C ALA A 24 -13.56 -8.65 -6.16
N GLU A 25 -14.79 -8.32 -6.56
CA GLU A 25 -15.17 -6.95 -6.93
C GLU A 25 -16.59 -6.63 -6.42
N ILE A 26 -16.81 -5.37 -6.04
CA ILE A 26 -18.13 -4.77 -5.84
C ILE A 26 -18.18 -3.58 -6.79
N ARG A 27 -19.09 -3.59 -7.76
CA ARG A 27 -19.24 -2.51 -8.75
C ARG A 27 -20.34 -1.56 -8.30
N LEU A 28 -20.00 -0.28 -8.21
CA LEU A 28 -20.95 0.81 -8.01
C LEU A 28 -21.33 1.36 -9.38
N GLU A 29 -22.62 1.60 -9.61
CA GLU A 29 -23.12 2.08 -10.91
C GLU A 29 -22.62 3.51 -11.23
N ASP A 30 -22.64 4.40 -10.22
CA ASP A 30 -22.10 5.75 -10.30
C ASP A 30 -21.20 6.07 -9.10
N PRO A 31 -19.92 5.66 -9.13
CA PRO A 31 -18.96 6.01 -8.09
C PRO A 31 -18.74 7.52 -7.93
N ALA A 32 -18.96 8.31 -8.98
CA ALA A 32 -18.68 9.75 -8.97
C ALA A 32 -19.64 10.50 -8.05
N ALA A 33 -20.91 10.07 -7.98
CA ALA A 33 -21.92 10.62 -7.07
C ALA A 33 -21.56 10.50 -5.58
N LEU A 34 -20.65 9.58 -5.21
CA LEU A 34 -20.21 9.35 -3.84
C LEU A 34 -19.00 10.22 -3.44
N ARG A 35 -18.28 10.81 -4.42
CA ARG A 35 -17.06 11.61 -4.18
C ARG A 35 -17.28 12.83 -3.27
N PRO A 36 -18.41 13.57 -3.33
CA PRO A 36 -18.68 14.65 -2.38
C PRO A 36 -18.72 14.16 -0.92
N SER A 37 -19.31 12.99 -0.66
CA SER A 37 -19.37 12.40 0.68
C SER A 37 -18.00 11.92 1.16
N VAL A 38 -17.17 11.39 0.25
CA VAL A 38 -15.77 11.04 0.53
C VAL A 38 -14.96 12.29 0.92
N THR A 39 -15.13 13.39 0.18
CA THR A 39 -14.48 14.68 0.45
C THR A 39 -14.93 15.28 1.78
N ALA A 40 -16.23 15.23 2.07
CA ALA A 40 -16.79 15.69 3.34
C ALA A 40 -16.26 14.87 4.53
N LEU A 41 -16.11 13.56 4.36
CA LEU A 41 -15.51 12.69 5.38
C LEU A 41 -14.04 13.06 5.64
N GLU A 42 -13.26 13.30 4.58
CA GLU A 42 -11.87 13.73 4.74
C GLU A 42 -11.76 15.05 5.51
N ALA A 43 -12.58 16.04 5.15
CA ALA A 43 -12.62 17.32 5.83
C ALA A 43 -13.04 17.17 7.31
N ALA A 44 -14.08 16.40 7.58
CA ALA A 44 -14.57 16.16 8.95
C ALA A 44 -13.51 15.48 9.84
N LEU A 45 -12.78 14.50 9.29
CA LEU A 45 -11.71 13.82 10.00
C LEU A 45 -10.54 14.77 10.31
N ARG A 46 -10.17 15.63 9.35
CA ARG A 46 -9.11 16.64 9.53
C ARG A 46 -9.43 17.68 10.60
N CYS A 47 -10.71 18.04 10.77
CA CYS A 47 -11.16 18.93 11.85
C CYS A 47 -11.08 18.29 13.25
N GLU A 48 -10.76 16.99 13.33
CA GLU A 48 -10.68 16.20 14.55
C GLU A 48 -11.96 16.17 15.42
N GLU A 49 -13.11 16.53 14.84
CA GLU A 49 -14.40 16.64 15.51
C GLU A 49 -15.16 15.31 15.36
N ARG A 50 -15.40 14.62 16.50
CA ARG A 50 -15.97 13.27 16.51
C ARG A 50 -17.36 13.21 15.91
N ALA A 51 -18.23 14.17 16.24
CA ALA A 51 -19.60 14.17 15.76
C ALA A 51 -19.66 14.50 14.27
N ALA A 52 -18.83 15.42 13.76
CA ALA A 52 -18.71 15.65 12.32
C ALA A 52 -18.21 14.40 11.58
N THR A 53 -17.19 13.73 12.11
CA THR A 53 -16.65 12.49 11.52
C THR A 53 -17.72 11.40 11.50
N GLU A 54 -18.50 11.24 12.57
CA GLU A 54 -19.62 10.30 12.64
C GLU A 54 -20.71 10.62 11.60
N ARG A 55 -21.15 11.87 11.52
CA ARG A 55 -22.16 12.30 10.53
C ARG A 55 -21.68 12.06 9.10
N ALA A 56 -20.44 12.43 8.78
CA ALA A 56 -19.89 12.24 7.45
C ALA A 56 -19.70 10.76 7.09
N SER A 57 -19.30 9.93 8.07
CA SER A 57 -19.19 8.47 7.87
C SER A 57 -20.56 7.83 7.67
N GLN A 58 -21.55 8.23 8.46
CA GLN A 58 -22.93 7.74 8.33
C GLN A 58 -23.53 8.11 6.96
N GLU A 59 -23.28 9.33 6.48
CA GLU A 59 -23.73 9.78 5.15
C GLU A 59 -23.09 8.96 4.02
N LEU A 60 -21.76 8.79 4.05
CA LEU A 60 -21.06 7.98 3.04
C LEU A 60 -21.58 6.54 3.03
N VAL A 61 -21.75 5.92 4.20
CA VAL A 61 -22.25 4.55 4.32
C VAL A 61 -23.70 4.42 3.89
N ALA A 62 -24.55 5.39 4.21
CA ALA A 62 -25.96 5.37 3.78
C ALA A 62 -26.06 5.39 2.25
N ARG A 63 -25.29 6.26 1.59
CA ARG A 63 -25.24 6.32 0.13
C ARG A 63 -24.63 5.08 -0.51
N LEU A 64 -23.60 4.50 0.13
CA LEU A 64 -23.02 3.23 -0.33
C LEU A 64 -24.04 2.08 -0.22
N ALA A 65 -24.77 1.99 0.89
CA ALA A 65 -25.81 0.99 1.07
C ALA A 65 -26.92 1.15 0.02
N ASP A 66 -27.37 2.38 -0.23
CA ASP A 66 -28.35 2.70 -1.27
C ASP A 66 -27.86 2.30 -2.67
N ALA A 67 -26.64 2.72 -3.04
CA ALA A 67 -26.01 2.39 -4.33
C ALA A 67 -25.80 0.88 -4.55
N MET A 68 -25.75 0.08 -3.48
CA MET A 68 -25.62 -1.38 -3.55
C MET A 68 -26.94 -2.13 -3.30
N GLY A 69 -28.05 -1.42 -3.06
CA GLY A 69 -29.34 -2.02 -2.70
C GLY A 69 -29.33 -2.80 -1.37
N LEU A 70 -28.51 -2.37 -0.41
CA LEU A 70 -28.34 -3.02 0.88
C LEU A 70 -29.20 -2.37 1.98
N PRO A 71 -29.59 -3.13 3.03
CA PRO A 71 -30.24 -2.57 4.20
C PRO A 71 -29.41 -1.48 4.88
N ALA A 72 -30.07 -0.51 5.52
CA ALA A 72 -29.37 0.53 6.27
C ALA A 72 -28.56 -0.05 7.44
N VAL A 73 -27.36 0.51 7.65
CA VAL A 73 -26.45 0.19 8.75
C VAL A 73 -26.06 1.48 9.50
N ARG A 74 -26.05 1.41 10.83
CA ARG A 74 -25.67 2.55 11.68
C ARG A 74 -24.15 2.63 11.80
N VAL A 75 -23.60 3.84 11.73
CA VAL A 75 -22.18 4.12 12.01
C VAL A 75 -22.05 4.82 13.36
N GLU A 76 -21.07 4.40 14.15
CA GLU A 76 -20.71 5.02 15.43
C GLU A 76 -19.20 5.26 15.46
N VAL A 77 -18.79 6.50 15.71
CA VAL A 77 -17.38 6.89 15.77
C VAL A 77 -16.97 7.15 17.22
N LEU A 78 -16.04 6.32 17.66
CA LEU A 78 -15.46 6.34 18.99
C LEU A 78 -14.15 7.14 18.98
N ALA A 79 -13.82 7.74 20.13
CA ALA A 79 -12.65 8.62 20.25
C ALA A 79 -11.32 7.86 20.13
N ALA A 80 -10.90 7.16 21.18
CA ALA A 80 -9.65 6.40 21.20
C ALA A 80 -9.94 4.93 21.53
N ARG A 81 -9.21 4.04 20.85
CA ARG A 81 -9.32 2.60 21.06
C ARG A 81 -8.86 2.22 22.48
N PRO A 82 -9.60 1.37 23.23
CA PRO A 82 -9.07 0.77 24.45
C PRO A 82 -7.87 -0.13 24.12
N HIS A 83 -6.83 -0.09 24.95
CA HIS A 83 -5.67 -0.96 24.79
C HIS A 83 -6.05 -2.41 25.16
N SER A 84 -6.00 -3.33 24.20
CA SER A 84 -6.12 -4.77 24.45
C SER A 84 -4.96 -5.54 23.80
N HIS A 85 -4.58 -6.66 24.43
CA HIS A 85 -3.46 -7.51 24.01
C HIS A 85 -3.78 -8.48 22.85
N TRP A 86 -5.02 -8.49 22.35
CA TRP A 86 -5.51 -9.45 21.36
C TRP A 86 -5.98 -8.76 20.08
N GLY A 87 -5.10 -8.76 19.07
CA GLY A 87 -5.43 -8.43 17.68
C GLY A 87 -5.78 -6.96 17.40
N GLU A 88 -5.39 -6.46 16.23
CA GLU A 88 -5.74 -5.10 15.83
C GLU A 88 -7.18 -5.05 15.31
N LEU A 89 -8.17 -4.87 16.20
CA LEU A 89 -9.53 -4.52 15.79
C LEU A 89 -9.54 -3.08 15.26
N HIS A 90 -9.55 -2.92 13.93
CA HIS A 90 -9.54 -1.60 13.28
C HIS A 90 -10.92 -0.96 13.21
N GLY A 91 -11.97 -1.77 13.01
CA GLY A 91 -13.38 -1.43 13.18
C GLY A 91 -14.12 -2.62 13.80
N LEU A 92 -15.42 -2.46 14.03
CA LEU A 92 -16.28 -3.55 14.49
C LEU A 92 -17.66 -3.48 13.83
N TYR A 93 -17.94 -4.44 12.98
CA TYR A 93 -19.28 -4.72 12.48
C TYR A 93 -20.02 -5.70 13.42
N THR A 94 -21.23 -5.32 13.84
CA THR A 94 -22.12 -6.17 14.63
C THR A 94 -23.46 -6.34 13.92
N ASN A 95 -23.90 -7.59 13.77
CA ASN A 95 -25.19 -7.98 13.16
C ASN A 95 -25.93 -8.96 14.07
N GLU A 96 -26.38 -8.47 15.22
CA GLU A 96 -27.13 -9.26 16.19
C GLU A 96 -28.60 -9.41 15.78
N ARG A 97 -29.16 -10.61 15.95
CA ARG A 97 -30.54 -10.91 15.59
C ARG A 97 -31.51 -10.01 16.36
N GLY A 98 -32.36 -9.27 15.63
CA GLY A 98 -33.34 -8.35 16.22
C GLY A 98 -32.81 -6.93 16.52
N ARG A 99 -31.53 -6.65 16.23
CA ARG A 99 -30.97 -5.29 16.28
C ARG A 99 -30.60 -4.81 14.89
N LYS A 100 -30.59 -3.49 14.70
CA LYS A 100 -30.09 -2.90 13.45
C LYS A 100 -28.57 -3.15 13.36
N PRO A 101 -28.05 -3.55 12.19
CA PRO A 101 -26.62 -3.67 11.98
C PRO A 101 -25.89 -2.38 12.35
N LYS A 102 -24.68 -2.51 12.90
CA LYS A 102 -23.87 -1.38 13.34
C LYS A 102 -22.41 -1.56 12.98
N ILE A 103 -21.78 -0.47 12.53
CA ILE A 103 -20.35 -0.32 12.29
C ILE A 103 -19.79 0.63 13.35
N GLN A 104 -18.76 0.20 14.06
CA GLN A 104 -18.04 1.04 15.03
C GLN A 104 -16.61 1.28 14.55
N LEU A 105 -16.14 2.52 14.63
CA LEU A 105 -14.80 2.92 14.17
C LEU A 105 -14.13 3.82 15.20
N TRP A 106 -12.81 3.79 15.25
CA TRP A 106 -12.03 4.71 16.07
C TRP A 106 -11.34 5.75 15.20
N MET A 107 -11.56 7.03 15.49
CA MET A 107 -10.93 8.11 14.74
C MET A 107 -9.52 8.45 15.24
N ARG A 108 -9.11 7.99 16.43
CA ARG A 108 -7.77 8.21 16.99
C ARG A 108 -7.03 6.89 17.25
N THR A 109 -5.71 6.92 17.02
CA THR A 109 -4.77 5.83 17.31
C THR A 109 -4.77 5.46 18.79
N ALA A 110 -4.64 4.17 19.10
CA ALA A 110 -4.67 3.66 20.47
C ALA A 110 -3.57 4.28 21.36
N LYS A 111 -2.32 4.25 20.88
CA LYS A 111 -1.12 4.61 21.67
C LYS A 111 -0.87 6.11 21.77
N GLN A 112 -1.08 6.85 20.68
CA GLN A 112 -0.70 8.27 20.58
C GLN A 112 -1.91 9.21 20.61
N LYS A 113 -3.14 8.68 20.59
CA LYS A 113 -4.41 9.45 20.54
C LYS A 113 -4.48 10.50 19.41
N ARG A 114 -3.64 10.35 18.38
CA ARG A 114 -3.64 11.17 17.16
C ARG A 114 -4.73 10.70 16.22
N VAL A 115 -5.34 11.61 15.47
CA VAL A 115 -6.29 11.26 14.41
C VAL A 115 -5.62 10.37 13.38
N VAL A 116 -6.33 9.32 12.94
CA VAL A 116 -5.84 8.40 11.91
C VAL A 116 -5.81 9.07 10.54
N ALA A 117 -4.87 8.67 9.68
CA ALA A 117 -4.81 9.20 8.32
C ALA A 117 -6.12 8.87 7.56
N PHE A 118 -6.58 9.79 6.70
CA PHE A 118 -7.84 9.64 5.96
C PHE A 118 -7.95 8.33 5.19
N ARG A 119 -6.93 7.98 4.40
CA ARG A 119 -6.93 6.71 3.64
C ARG A 119 -7.02 5.50 4.56
N THR A 120 -6.37 5.52 5.72
CA THR A 120 -6.47 4.45 6.72
C THR A 120 -7.87 4.38 7.30
N TYR A 121 -8.47 5.52 7.68
CA TYR A 121 -9.84 5.58 8.18
C TYR A 121 -10.84 5.03 7.16
N LEU A 122 -10.75 5.48 5.91
CA LEU A 122 -11.64 5.07 4.83
C LEU A 122 -11.52 3.57 4.54
N ARG A 123 -10.30 3.01 4.47
CA ARG A 123 -10.11 1.57 4.28
C ARG A 123 -10.73 0.74 5.41
N THR A 124 -10.56 1.18 6.66
CA THR A 124 -11.21 0.53 7.80
C THR A 124 -12.73 0.61 7.70
N LEU A 125 -13.28 1.78 7.34
CA LEU A 125 -14.72 1.91 7.15
C LEU A 125 -15.24 0.97 6.05
N LEU A 126 -14.56 0.92 4.91
CA LEU A 126 -14.92 0.04 3.78
C LEU A 126 -14.74 -1.44 4.10
N HIS A 127 -13.80 -1.79 4.98
CA HIS A 127 -13.65 -3.13 5.51
C HIS A 127 -14.92 -3.57 6.27
N GLU A 128 -15.43 -2.73 7.17
CA GLU A 128 -16.66 -3.02 7.91
C GLU A 128 -17.91 -3.02 7.00
N VAL A 129 -17.93 -2.17 5.96
CA VAL A 129 -18.95 -2.24 4.90
C VAL A 129 -18.86 -3.57 4.14
N GLY A 130 -17.65 -4.11 3.91
CA GLY A 130 -17.45 -5.43 3.33
C GLY A 130 -18.11 -6.54 4.17
N HIS A 131 -17.99 -6.47 5.50
CA HIS A 131 -18.72 -7.37 6.39
C HIS A 131 -20.24 -7.21 6.25
N HIS A 132 -20.74 -5.97 6.16
CA HIS A 132 -22.15 -5.73 5.90
C HIS A 132 -22.63 -6.38 4.60
N VAL A 133 -21.89 -6.18 3.50
CA VAL A 133 -22.16 -6.80 2.19
C VAL A 133 -22.20 -8.32 2.28
N ASP A 134 -21.25 -8.94 2.98
CA ASP A 134 -21.20 -10.39 3.14
C ASP A 134 -22.47 -10.94 3.79
N TYR A 135 -22.94 -10.30 4.87
CA TYR A 135 -24.11 -10.78 5.61
C TYR A 135 -25.44 -10.43 4.94
N THR A 136 -25.59 -9.22 4.36
CA THR A 136 -26.89 -8.75 3.87
C THR A 136 -27.05 -8.91 2.36
N GLY A 137 -26.02 -8.58 1.60
CA GLY A 137 -26.02 -8.70 0.13
C GLY A 137 -25.75 -10.13 -0.34
N LEU A 138 -24.62 -10.71 0.07
CA LEU A 138 -24.20 -12.05 -0.33
C LEU A 138 -24.85 -13.18 0.50
N ARG A 139 -25.45 -12.81 1.64
CA ARG A 139 -26.13 -13.71 2.58
C ARG A 139 -25.24 -14.88 3.00
N LEU A 140 -23.98 -14.59 3.28
CA LEU A 140 -23.02 -15.55 3.81
C LEU A 140 -23.32 -15.78 5.30
N PRO A 141 -23.30 -17.05 5.77
CA PRO A 141 -23.47 -17.35 7.20
C PRO A 141 -22.35 -16.77 8.07
N GLU A 142 -21.14 -16.66 7.50
CA GLU A 142 -19.95 -16.13 8.16
C GLU A 142 -19.19 -15.25 7.16
N SER A 143 -18.62 -14.15 7.66
CA SER A 143 -17.76 -13.28 6.86
C SER A 143 -16.29 -13.55 7.18
N TYR A 144 -15.63 -14.27 6.28
CA TYR A 144 -14.21 -14.59 6.39
C TYR A 144 -13.35 -13.55 5.68
N HIS A 145 -12.23 -13.18 6.30
CA HIS A 145 -11.16 -12.41 5.66
C HIS A 145 -10.41 -13.27 4.63
N THR A 146 -11.01 -13.41 3.44
CA THR A 146 -10.47 -14.10 2.26
C THR A 146 -9.70 -13.14 1.36
N GLN A 147 -8.98 -13.65 0.34
CA GLN A 147 -8.37 -12.76 -0.66
C GLN A 147 -9.45 -12.02 -1.44
N GLY A 148 -10.55 -12.69 -1.77
CA GLY A 148 -11.73 -12.06 -2.37
C GLY A 148 -12.31 -10.92 -1.51
N PHE A 149 -12.41 -11.10 -0.18
CA PHE A 149 -12.87 -10.06 0.74
C PHE A 149 -11.98 -8.79 0.67
N TYR A 150 -10.67 -8.95 0.76
CA TYR A 150 -9.75 -7.82 0.65
C TYR A 150 -9.79 -7.15 -0.74
N LYS A 151 -9.97 -7.94 -1.81
CA LYS A 151 -10.14 -7.42 -3.16
C LYS A 151 -11.44 -6.61 -3.31
N ARG A 152 -12.55 -7.03 -2.69
CA ARG A 152 -13.81 -6.26 -2.65
C ARG A 152 -13.64 -4.92 -1.95
N GLU A 153 -12.99 -4.90 -0.78
CA GLU A 153 -12.65 -3.65 -0.08
C GLU A 153 -11.83 -2.72 -0.98
N SER A 154 -10.79 -3.25 -1.61
CA SER A 154 -9.92 -2.44 -2.46
C SER A 154 -10.63 -1.96 -3.72
N SER A 155 -11.50 -2.79 -4.30
CA SER A 155 -12.40 -2.42 -5.41
C SER A 155 -13.26 -1.20 -5.06
N LEU A 156 -13.90 -1.20 -3.89
CA LEU A 156 -14.67 -0.05 -3.42
C LEU A 156 -13.78 1.18 -3.20
N PHE A 157 -12.62 0.98 -2.57
CA PHE A 157 -11.69 2.07 -2.29
C PHE A 157 -11.24 2.80 -3.57
N HIS A 158 -10.84 2.06 -4.61
CA HIS A 158 -10.38 2.64 -5.88
C HIS A 158 -11.50 3.31 -6.69
N GLN A 159 -12.75 2.87 -6.53
CA GLN A 159 -13.91 3.53 -7.14
C GLN A 159 -14.25 4.87 -6.47
N LEU A 160 -14.12 4.93 -5.13
CA LEU A 160 -14.45 6.11 -4.33
C LEU A 160 -13.34 7.16 -4.28
N VAL A 161 -12.09 6.69 -4.30
CA VAL A 161 -10.89 7.52 -4.36
C VAL A 161 -10.21 7.17 -5.68
N PRO A 162 -10.72 7.70 -6.82
CA PRO A 162 -10.06 7.52 -8.10
C PRO A 162 -8.61 8.01 -7.95
N ASP A 163 -7.69 7.31 -8.62
CA ASP A 163 -6.28 7.67 -8.58
C ASP A 163 -6.08 9.05 -9.24
N GLY A 164 -6.20 10.09 -8.41
CA GLY A 164 -5.72 11.45 -8.61
C GLY A 164 -6.57 12.40 -9.45
N GLU A 165 -7.24 13.36 -8.80
CA GLU A 165 -6.79 14.74 -9.04
C GLU A 165 -5.42 14.86 -8.35
N GLY A 166 -4.35 14.84 -9.15
CA GLY A 166 -2.98 15.11 -8.69
C GLY A 166 -2.08 13.92 -8.35
N ARG A 167 -2.51 12.68 -8.59
CA ARG A 167 -1.64 11.49 -8.48
C ARG A 167 -1.58 10.84 -9.85
N ALA A 168 -0.44 10.90 -10.53
CA ALA A 168 -0.20 9.92 -11.59
C ALA A 168 -0.35 8.54 -10.92
N ALA A 169 -1.28 7.71 -11.40
CA ALA A 169 -1.65 6.45 -10.77
C ALA A 169 -0.42 5.53 -10.68
N MET A 170 0.25 5.54 -9.53
CA MET A 170 1.35 4.64 -9.24
C MET A 170 0.82 3.21 -9.25
N LEU A 171 1.41 2.35 -10.07
CA LEU A 171 0.97 0.97 -10.16
C LEU A 171 1.25 0.26 -8.82
N THR A 172 0.32 -0.57 -8.36
CA THR A 172 0.58 -1.43 -7.19
C THR A 172 1.64 -2.47 -7.52
N MET A 173 2.22 -3.10 -6.50
CA MET A 173 3.16 -4.21 -6.68
C MET A 173 2.55 -5.34 -7.52
N GLU A 174 1.28 -5.65 -7.27
CA GLU A 174 0.52 -6.67 -7.99
C GLU A 174 0.28 -6.25 -9.45
N ALA A 175 0.00 -4.96 -9.69
CA ALA A 175 -0.16 -4.43 -11.05
C ALA A 175 1.16 -4.44 -11.82
N TRP A 176 2.29 -4.17 -11.17
CA TRP A 176 3.62 -4.37 -11.76
C TRP A 176 3.90 -5.84 -12.06
N ALA A 177 3.46 -6.76 -11.20
CA ALA A 177 3.64 -8.20 -11.38
C ALA A 177 2.88 -8.78 -12.58
N THR A 178 1.87 -8.07 -13.12
CA THR A 178 1.17 -8.47 -14.35
C THR A 178 1.78 -7.85 -15.62
N GLN A 179 2.63 -6.84 -15.51
CA GLN A 179 3.27 -6.22 -16.68
C GLN A 179 4.28 -7.18 -17.34
N PRO A 180 4.47 -7.12 -18.67
CA PRO A 180 5.57 -7.81 -19.33
C PRO A 180 6.93 -7.41 -18.73
N LEU A 181 7.88 -8.33 -18.72
CA LEU A 181 9.21 -8.07 -18.14
C LEU A 181 9.91 -6.90 -18.85
N GLU A 182 9.72 -6.79 -20.16
CA GLU A 182 10.22 -5.69 -20.99
C GLU A 182 9.69 -4.34 -20.53
N ALA A 183 8.42 -4.27 -20.09
CA ALA A 183 7.83 -3.04 -19.59
C ALA A 183 8.42 -2.63 -18.23
N ARG A 184 8.65 -3.61 -17.33
CA ARG A 184 9.33 -3.40 -16.04
C ARG A 184 10.77 -2.90 -16.28
N MET A 185 11.50 -3.57 -17.15
CA MET A 185 12.87 -3.20 -17.55
C MET A 185 12.94 -1.80 -18.17
N LYS A 186 11.96 -1.45 -19.02
CA LYS A 186 11.87 -0.11 -19.62
C LYS A 186 11.57 0.97 -18.58
N HIS A 187 10.82 0.65 -17.51
CA HIS A 187 10.61 1.58 -16.41
C HIS A 187 11.91 1.80 -15.63
N LEU A 188 12.60 0.72 -15.24
CA LEU A 188 13.90 0.81 -14.58
C LEU A 188 14.93 1.62 -15.40
N ALA A 189 14.90 1.53 -16.72
CA ALA A 189 15.79 2.31 -17.59
C ALA A 189 15.50 3.82 -17.58
N ARG A 190 14.26 4.24 -17.28
CA ARG A 190 13.84 5.65 -17.27
C ARG A 190 14.05 6.34 -15.93
N THR A 191 14.02 5.59 -14.82
CA THR A 191 14.14 6.14 -13.45
C THR A 191 15.34 7.08 -13.27
N PRO A 192 16.57 6.78 -13.74
CA PRO A 192 17.70 7.69 -13.55
C PRO A 192 17.52 9.05 -14.24
N ASP A 193 16.85 9.09 -15.40
CA ASP A 193 16.55 10.33 -16.12
C ASP A 193 15.51 11.16 -15.38
N GLU A 194 14.42 10.53 -14.93
CA GLU A 194 13.37 11.18 -14.15
C GLU A 194 13.93 11.75 -12.85
N LEU A 195 14.79 10.99 -12.15
CA LEU A 195 15.48 11.43 -10.96
C LEU A 195 16.37 12.66 -11.23
N THR A 196 17.18 12.59 -12.30
CA THR A 196 18.09 13.67 -12.71
C THR A 196 17.32 14.95 -13.04
N VAL A 197 16.20 14.82 -13.77
CA VAL A 197 15.33 15.96 -14.11
C VAL A 197 14.73 16.58 -12.86
N ALA A 198 14.25 15.77 -11.90
CA ALA A 198 13.57 16.27 -10.72
C ALA A 198 14.49 17.11 -9.80
N ILE A 199 15.79 16.78 -9.73
CA ILE A 199 16.76 17.49 -8.89
C ILE A 199 17.53 18.60 -9.62
N ARG A 200 17.35 18.73 -10.94
CA ARG A 200 18.10 19.72 -11.76
C ARG A 200 17.80 21.15 -11.32
N GLY A 201 18.85 21.93 -11.09
CA GLY A 201 18.74 23.36 -10.74
C GLY A 201 18.18 23.63 -9.34
N ARG A 202 18.00 22.60 -8.51
CA ARG A 202 17.60 22.75 -7.10
C ARG A 202 18.85 22.98 -6.25
N ASP A 203 18.76 23.93 -5.31
CA ASP A 203 19.83 24.18 -4.35
C ASP A 203 19.89 23.12 -3.24
N ASP A 204 21.02 23.07 -2.54
CA ASP A 204 21.26 22.07 -1.49
C ASP A 204 20.28 22.21 -0.32
N THR A 205 19.90 23.44 0.02
CA THR A 205 18.94 23.74 1.08
C THR A 205 17.57 23.13 0.78
N THR A 206 17.07 23.25 -0.44
CA THR A 206 15.81 22.64 -0.89
C THR A 206 15.92 21.13 -0.85
N LEU A 207 17.00 20.57 -1.38
CA LEU A 207 17.20 19.12 -1.46
C LEU A 207 17.37 18.45 -0.09
N SER A 208 17.88 19.18 0.90
CA SER A 208 18.12 18.69 2.27
C SER A 208 16.95 18.93 3.22
N ARG A 209 15.92 19.67 2.79
CA ARG A 209 14.76 19.98 3.64
C ARG A 209 13.86 18.76 3.77
N ARG A 210 13.80 18.18 4.97
CA ARG A 210 12.77 17.19 5.31
C ARG A 210 11.40 17.87 5.42
N PRO A 211 10.31 17.28 4.89
CA PRO A 211 8.96 17.83 5.05
C PRO A 211 8.48 17.87 6.49
N ASP A 212 8.90 16.90 7.30
CA ASP A 212 8.65 16.81 8.73
C ASP A 212 9.75 15.97 9.43
N GLY A 213 9.60 15.71 10.72
CA GLY A 213 10.57 14.93 11.50
C GLY A 213 10.64 13.43 11.18
N LYS A 214 9.81 12.91 10.25
CA LYS A 214 9.69 11.48 9.94
C LYS A 214 9.98 11.15 8.48
N ASN A 215 9.66 12.05 7.57
CA ASN A 215 9.80 11.84 6.14
C ASN A 215 11.16 12.33 5.64
N TRP A 216 11.76 11.55 4.75
CA TRP A 216 13.05 11.87 4.16
C TRP A 216 13.01 13.13 3.28
N ALA A 217 14.15 13.83 3.25
CA ALA A 217 14.42 14.88 2.28
C ALA A 217 14.66 14.28 0.89
N ALA A 218 14.51 15.09 -0.16
CA ALA A 218 14.73 14.65 -1.54
C ALA A 218 16.14 14.05 -1.75
N LYS A 219 17.17 14.66 -1.13
CA LYS A 219 18.55 14.17 -1.15
C LYS A 219 18.70 12.77 -0.54
N GLU A 220 17.98 12.49 0.53
CA GLU A 220 18.02 11.18 1.20
C GLU A 220 17.35 10.10 0.33
N VAL A 221 16.26 10.45 -0.36
CA VAL A 221 15.62 9.56 -1.34
C VAL A 221 16.59 9.21 -2.49
N VAL A 222 17.32 10.20 -3.02
CA VAL A 222 18.33 9.98 -4.08
C VAL A 222 19.43 9.02 -3.60
N CYS A 223 19.98 9.25 -2.41
CA CYS A 223 21.02 8.39 -1.83
C CYS A 223 20.51 6.98 -1.55
N HIS A 224 19.26 6.84 -1.11
CA HIS A 224 18.62 5.56 -0.89
C HIS A 224 18.50 4.75 -2.19
N LEU A 225 18.03 5.38 -3.28
CA LEU A 225 17.95 4.72 -4.60
C LEU A 225 19.33 4.24 -5.08
N ARG A 226 20.38 5.04 -4.88
CA ARG A 226 21.77 4.65 -5.18
C ARG A 226 22.17 3.38 -4.41
N ASP A 227 21.88 3.33 -3.11
CA ASP A 227 22.40 2.30 -2.21
C ASP A 227 21.59 1.00 -2.26
N ILE A 228 20.27 1.09 -2.48
CA ILE A 228 19.42 -0.09 -2.64
C ILE A 228 19.70 -0.83 -3.96
N GLU A 229 20.10 -0.11 -5.02
CA GLU A 229 20.48 -0.70 -6.31
C GLU A 229 21.67 -1.66 -6.16
N GLU A 230 22.67 -1.27 -5.37
CA GLU A 230 23.83 -2.10 -5.03
C GLU A 230 23.42 -3.37 -4.28
N MET A 231 22.48 -3.26 -3.34
CA MET A 231 21.92 -4.41 -2.64
C MET A 231 21.18 -5.36 -3.60
N PHE A 232 20.40 -4.84 -4.56
CA PHE A 232 19.75 -5.67 -5.56
C PHE A 232 20.75 -6.41 -6.45
N MET A 233 21.79 -5.72 -6.92
CA MET A 233 22.85 -6.33 -7.73
C MET A 233 23.56 -7.47 -6.99
N GLY A 234 23.89 -7.28 -5.70
CA GLY A 234 24.45 -8.35 -4.87
C GLY A 234 23.53 -9.56 -4.74
N ARG A 235 22.20 -9.34 -4.62
CA ARG A 235 21.21 -10.43 -4.57
C ARG A 235 21.12 -11.18 -5.90
N PHE A 236 21.18 -10.49 -7.03
CA PHE A 236 21.22 -11.14 -8.34
C PHE A 236 22.45 -12.04 -8.47
N GLY A 237 23.63 -11.57 -8.07
CA GLY A 237 24.85 -12.37 -8.04
C GLY A 237 24.70 -13.65 -7.22
N LEU A 238 24.15 -13.55 -6.00
CA LEU A 238 23.91 -14.72 -5.14
C LEU A 238 22.94 -15.72 -5.78
N ILE A 239 21.80 -15.25 -6.31
CA ILE A 239 20.77 -16.11 -6.92
C ILE A 239 21.30 -16.83 -8.17
N LEU A 240 22.17 -16.18 -8.94
CA LEU A 240 22.79 -16.77 -10.12
C LEU A 240 23.86 -17.80 -9.77
N ALA A 241 24.61 -17.58 -8.68
CA ALA A 241 25.72 -18.44 -8.27
C ALA A 241 25.29 -19.62 -7.37
N MET A 242 24.19 -19.48 -6.62
CA MET A 242 23.78 -20.44 -5.60
C MET A 242 22.32 -20.86 -5.80
N ASP A 243 22.00 -22.09 -5.43
CA ASP A 243 20.61 -22.55 -5.40
C ASP A 243 19.93 -22.10 -4.09
N ASP A 244 18.77 -21.43 -4.24
CA ASP A 244 17.93 -20.92 -3.15
C ASP A 244 18.68 -20.22 -1.98
N PRO A 245 19.59 -19.26 -2.25
CA PRO A 245 20.35 -18.58 -1.21
C PRO A 245 19.41 -17.85 -0.24
N LYS A 246 19.77 -17.83 1.04
CA LYS A 246 19.06 -17.04 2.06
C LYS A 246 19.36 -15.56 1.87
N LEU A 247 18.33 -14.77 1.62
CA LEU A 247 18.43 -13.33 1.41
C LEU A 247 18.01 -12.60 2.68
N ALA A 248 19.00 -12.18 3.47
CA ALA A 248 18.77 -11.40 4.67
C ALA A 248 18.14 -10.04 4.31
N PHE A 249 17.22 -9.59 5.17
CA PHE A 249 16.60 -8.28 5.08
C PHE A 249 16.17 -7.82 6.47
N ASP A 250 16.73 -6.70 6.90
CA ASP A 250 16.27 -5.99 8.08
C ASP A 250 15.49 -4.75 7.61
N PRO A 251 14.19 -4.63 7.96
CA PRO A 251 13.35 -3.51 7.52
C PRO A 251 13.83 -2.15 8.04
N THR A 252 14.69 -2.10 9.08
CA THR A 252 15.29 -0.86 9.60
C THR A 252 16.52 -0.41 8.80
N THR A 253 17.03 -1.26 7.91
CA THR A 253 18.24 -0.99 7.11
C THR A 253 18.19 0.35 6.37
N PRO A 254 17.08 0.75 5.70
CA PRO A 254 17.06 1.99 4.94
C PRO A 254 17.26 3.24 5.81
N ASP A 255 16.55 3.36 6.93
CA ASP A 255 16.69 4.48 7.87
C ASP A 255 18.06 4.48 8.52
N ARG A 256 18.54 3.29 8.92
CA ARG A 256 19.89 3.13 9.49
C ARG A 256 20.98 3.58 8.51
N TRP A 257 20.90 3.19 7.23
CA TRP A 257 21.85 3.64 6.22
C TRP A 257 21.78 5.13 5.98
N ALA A 258 20.59 5.75 6.01
CA ALA A 258 20.46 7.19 5.86
C ALA A 258 21.24 7.96 6.94
N GLU A 259 21.18 7.46 8.18
CA GLU A 259 21.94 8.01 9.32
C GLU A 259 23.44 7.68 9.24
N GLU A 260 23.80 6.39 9.15
CA GLU A 260 25.18 5.90 9.18
C GLU A 260 26.01 6.44 8.01
N ARG A 261 25.43 6.49 6.81
CA ARG A 261 26.08 6.98 5.58
C ARG A 261 25.88 8.48 5.37
N GLN A 262 25.25 9.15 6.34
CA GLN A 262 25.07 10.59 6.40
C GLN A 262 24.49 11.16 5.11
N TYR A 263 23.35 10.63 4.65
CA TYR A 263 22.77 10.99 3.35
C TYR A 263 22.59 12.51 3.17
N LEU A 264 22.20 13.23 4.22
CA LEU A 264 22.05 14.70 4.16
C LEU A 264 23.35 15.45 3.85
N LYS A 265 24.52 14.85 4.09
CA LYS A 265 25.83 15.43 3.78
C LYS A 265 26.35 15.06 2.38
N ASN A 266 25.66 14.18 1.65
CA ASN A 266 26.07 13.76 0.30
C ASN A 266 25.69 14.83 -0.73
N ASP A 267 26.44 14.88 -1.84
CA ASP A 267 26.05 15.63 -3.02
C ASP A 267 24.98 14.85 -3.80
N ALA A 268 23.81 15.47 -4.01
CA ALA A 268 22.67 14.81 -4.65
C ALA A 268 22.93 14.50 -6.13
N GLN A 269 23.68 15.34 -6.85
CA GLN A 269 23.99 15.13 -8.27
C GLN A 269 24.96 13.97 -8.44
N GLN A 270 25.99 13.89 -7.58
CA GLN A 270 26.92 12.77 -7.56
C GLN A 270 26.22 11.46 -7.18
N ALA A 271 25.30 11.49 -6.20
CA ALA A 271 24.51 10.32 -5.82
C ALA A 271 23.59 9.85 -6.97
N ALA A 272 22.91 10.77 -7.66
CA ALA A 272 22.10 10.45 -8.84
C ALA A 272 22.96 9.88 -10.00
N GLY A 273 24.15 10.44 -10.22
CA GLY A 273 25.10 9.93 -11.21
C GLY A 273 25.62 8.52 -10.87
N ALA A 274 25.84 8.23 -9.58
CA ALA A 274 26.21 6.90 -9.13
C ALA A 274 25.06 5.89 -9.28
N PHE A 275 23.83 6.29 -8.94
CA PHE A 275 22.64 5.47 -9.18
C PHE A 275 22.49 5.13 -10.67
N ARG A 276 22.65 6.10 -11.58
CA ARG A 276 22.59 5.87 -13.03
C ARG A 276 23.55 4.77 -13.47
N ARG A 277 24.83 4.87 -13.09
CA ARG A 277 25.85 3.86 -13.46
C ARG A 277 25.48 2.48 -12.95
N ARG A 278 25.08 2.36 -11.68
CA ARG A 278 24.64 1.09 -11.08
C ARG A 278 23.42 0.51 -11.80
N ARG A 279 22.46 1.36 -12.16
CA ARG A 279 21.27 0.95 -12.92
C ARG A 279 21.63 0.44 -14.31
N GLU A 280 22.56 1.10 -15.00
CA GLU A 280 23.06 0.65 -16.31
C GLU A 280 23.75 -0.72 -16.21
N GLU A 281 24.55 -0.95 -15.17
CA GLU A 281 25.17 -2.24 -14.87
C GLU A 281 24.12 -3.34 -14.60
N SER A 282 23.15 -3.07 -13.72
CA SER A 282 22.02 -3.96 -13.45
C SER A 282 21.27 -4.33 -14.73
N LEU A 283 20.90 -3.34 -15.54
CA LEU A 283 20.16 -3.57 -16.78
C LEU A 283 20.98 -4.35 -17.80
N THR A 284 22.30 -4.15 -17.84
CA THR A 284 23.21 -4.92 -18.71
C THR A 284 23.22 -6.39 -18.30
N LEU A 285 23.38 -6.70 -17.01
CA LEU A 285 23.30 -8.06 -16.50
C LEU A 285 21.94 -8.69 -16.83
N LEU A 286 20.84 -8.03 -16.48
CA LEU A 286 19.48 -8.57 -16.64
C LEU A 286 19.17 -8.89 -18.12
N LYS A 287 19.68 -8.12 -19.08
CA LYS A 287 19.53 -8.40 -20.52
C LYS A 287 20.24 -9.66 -20.99
N THR A 288 21.25 -10.14 -20.27
CA THR A 288 21.99 -11.38 -20.62
C THR A 288 21.36 -12.65 -20.07
N LEU A 289 20.36 -12.54 -19.20
CA LEU A 289 19.78 -13.69 -18.51
C LEU A 289 18.89 -14.52 -19.44
N THR A 290 19.08 -15.84 -19.40
CA THR A 290 18.22 -16.83 -20.04
C THR A 290 16.86 -16.95 -19.33
N PRO A 291 15.81 -17.46 -20.00
CA PRO A 291 14.50 -17.68 -19.38
C PRO A 291 14.53 -18.53 -18.10
N GLU A 292 15.46 -19.48 -18.01
CA GLU A 292 15.67 -20.33 -16.84
C GLU A 292 16.32 -19.55 -15.69
N GLN A 293 17.31 -18.70 -15.99
CA GLN A 293 17.95 -17.84 -15.00
C GLN A 293 16.97 -16.83 -14.40
N TRP A 294 16.02 -16.30 -15.18
CA TRP A 294 14.96 -15.43 -14.67
C TRP A 294 14.08 -16.08 -13.59
N LYS A 295 13.93 -17.41 -13.63
CA LYS A 295 13.14 -18.21 -12.67
C LYS A 295 13.94 -18.63 -11.43
N ARG A 296 15.27 -18.48 -11.45
CA ARG A 296 16.10 -18.70 -10.26
C ARG A 296 15.70 -17.71 -9.16
N ALA A 297 15.80 -18.17 -7.92
CA ALA A 297 15.33 -17.42 -6.76
C ALA A 297 16.23 -17.63 -5.55
N GLY A 298 16.05 -16.75 -4.57
CA GLY A 298 16.50 -16.94 -3.21
C GLY A 298 15.33 -16.96 -2.23
N VAL A 299 15.59 -17.34 -0.99
CA VAL A 299 14.61 -17.32 0.10
C VAL A 299 14.79 -16.04 0.90
N HIS A 300 13.88 -15.09 0.68
CA HIS A 300 13.83 -13.83 1.42
C HIS A 300 13.19 -14.03 2.80
N ALA A 301 13.84 -13.51 3.85
CA ALA A 301 13.45 -13.71 5.24
C ALA A 301 11.96 -13.42 5.53
N THR A 302 11.39 -12.41 4.87
CA THR A 302 9.98 -11.98 5.08
C THR A 302 9.03 -12.32 3.94
N ARG A 303 9.54 -12.58 2.72
CA ARG A 303 8.70 -12.74 1.50
C ARG A 303 8.68 -14.18 0.98
N GLY A 304 9.43 -15.08 1.61
CA GLY A 304 9.59 -16.44 1.12
C GLY A 304 10.44 -16.48 -0.15
N ARG A 305 10.13 -17.40 -1.07
CA ARG A 305 10.90 -17.55 -2.31
C ARG A 305 10.64 -16.37 -3.26
N VAL A 306 11.70 -15.66 -3.66
CA VAL A 306 11.63 -14.48 -4.55
C VAL A 306 12.59 -14.68 -5.72
N SER A 307 12.06 -14.74 -6.93
CA SER A 307 12.85 -14.88 -8.16
C SER A 307 13.50 -13.58 -8.62
N ILE A 308 14.44 -13.65 -9.57
CA ILE A 308 15.00 -12.46 -10.22
C ILE A 308 13.89 -11.62 -10.87
N ALA A 309 12.91 -12.28 -11.52
CA ALA A 309 11.75 -11.59 -12.12
C ALA A 309 10.88 -10.88 -11.05
N ASP A 310 10.72 -11.48 -9.88
CA ASP A 310 9.99 -10.87 -8.76
C ASP A 310 10.75 -9.66 -8.19
N PHE A 311 12.08 -9.73 -8.13
CA PHE A 311 12.91 -8.59 -7.73
C PHE A 311 12.83 -7.44 -8.72
N VAL A 312 12.81 -7.69 -10.03
CA VAL A 312 12.62 -6.62 -11.03
C VAL A 312 11.25 -5.95 -10.89
N THR A 313 10.21 -6.71 -10.55
CA THR A 313 8.89 -6.15 -10.18
C THR A 313 9.00 -5.25 -8.95
N LEU A 314 9.68 -5.73 -7.90
CA LEU A 314 9.89 -4.98 -6.67
C LEU A 314 10.65 -3.68 -6.94
N MET A 315 11.70 -3.72 -7.75
CA MET A 315 12.49 -2.55 -8.15
C MET A 315 11.61 -1.54 -8.89
N ALA A 316 10.77 -1.97 -9.84
CA ALA A 316 9.93 -1.05 -10.60
C ALA A 316 8.92 -0.31 -9.72
N TRP A 317 8.23 -1.05 -8.84
CA TRP A 317 7.35 -0.42 -7.84
C TRP A 317 8.11 0.48 -6.86
N HIS A 318 9.31 0.06 -6.45
CA HIS A 318 10.15 0.77 -5.47
C HIS A 318 10.61 2.12 -6.00
N ASP A 319 11.11 2.13 -7.25
CA ASP A 319 11.49 3.33 -7.97
C ASP A 319 10.32 4.32 -8.07
N GLU A 320 9.14 3.85 -8.50
CA GLU A 320 7.95 4.70 -8.66
C GLU A 320 7.53 5.33 -7.32
N ASN A 321 7.53 4.54 -6.25
CA ASN A 321 7.21 5.01 -4.90
C ASN A 321 8.19 6.07 -4.40
N HIS A 322 9.48 5.92 -4.67
CA HIS A 322 10.49 6.89 -4.25
C HIS A 322 10.56 8.12 -5.16
N LEU A 323 10.29 8.01 -6.45
CA LEU A 323 10.14 9.19 -7.32
C LEU A 323 8.96 10.05 -6.85
N GLU A 324 7.85 9.45 -6.42
CA GLU A 324 6.73 10.19 -5.85
C GLU A 324 7.05 10.77 -4.46
N GLN A 325 7.76 10.03 -3.61
CA GLN A 325 8.28 10.57 -2.35
C GLN A 325 9.19 11.78 -2.58
N LEU A 326 10.07 11.72 -3.58
CA LEU A 326 10.97 12.80 -3.94
C LEU A 326 10.21 14.04 -4.40
N LYS A 327 9.20 13.89 -5.27
CA LYS A 327 8.33 15.00 -5.70
C LYS A 327 7.65 15.68 -4.52
N ARG A 328 7.07 14.89 -3.60
CA ARG A 328 6.45 15.41 -2.38
C ARG A 328 7.47 16.12 -1.48
N ALA A 329 8.66 15.55 -1.32
CA ALA A 329 9.72 16.16 -0.52
C ALA A 329 10.16 17.52 -1.07
N LEU A 330 10.31 17.63 -2.40
CA LEU A 330 10.62 18.89 -3.08
C LEU A 330 9.53 19.95 -2.86
N ASP A 331 8.27 19.54 -2.82
CA ASP A 331 7.12 20.39 -2.48
C ASP A 331 7.02 20.73 -0.98
N GLY A 332 7.86 20.13 -0.12
CA GLY A 332 7.75 20.23 1.33
C GLY A 332 6.54 19.49 1.92
N LYS A 333 6.01 18.50 1.20
CA LYS A 333 4.88 17.66 1.60
C LYS A 333 5.38 16.30 2.10
N PRO A 334 4.80 15.77 3.19
CA PRO A 334 5.14 14.44 3.70
C PRO A 334 4.73 13.33 2.74
#